data_AF-A0A934YXM4-F1
#
_entry.id   AF-A0A934YXM4-F1
#
_cell.length_a   1.000
_cell.length_b   1.000
_cell.length_c   1.000
_cell.angle_alpha   90.00
_cell.angle_beta   90.00
_cell.angle_gamma   90.00
#
_symmetry.space_group_name_H-M   'P 1'
#
loop_
_entity.id
_entity.type
_entity.pdbx_description
1 polymer ?
#
loop_
_entity_poly.entity_id
_entity_poly.type
_entity_poly.pdbx_seq_one_letter_code
_entity_poly.pdbx_strand_id
1 'polypeptide(L)'
;MKAILSPVLSIAILLTACTADPKQDPMIKQLEQDEARARAQVAERDSTINAMFSTFNRINENLREIQVKQGELGSTGTGAEQSSNVEDRIMGGIQSIDDLLADNQKLITKLRAQSKVSANGISELERTIAEMERSTNEKNVEIEGLKEELASSNSSLATLIAMYRDKTQLSDMQRNDLNTAYYVIGTSKELRANGVLTKEGGFAGIGANTKLNMENLAKENFKQIDILEMQEIPVLSEKFKLSTSHPAGSFKIEEGSGKLMITDANAFWSVSKYLVIVVE
;
A
#
# COMPACT_ATOMS: atom_id res chain seq x y z
N MET A 1 98.26 54.06 66.41
CA MET A 1 97.24 53.06 66.01
C MET A 1 96.49 53.59 64.79
N LYS A 2 96.62 52.90 63.64
CA LYS A 2 95.58 52.58 62.62
C LYS A 2 96.17 52.53 61.21
N ALA A 3 95.94 51.36 60.59
CA ALA A 3 95.76 51.03 59.16
C ALA A 3 96.89 51.46 58.19
N ILE A 4 97.32 50.63 57.25
CA ILE A 4 96.59 50.28 56.02
C ILE A 4 97.10 48.93 55.50
N LEU A 5 96.19 47.99 55.20
CA LEU A 5 96.48 46.70 54.56
C LEU A 5 95.91 46.71 53.12
N SER A 6 96.67 46.07 52.23
CA SER A 6 96.67 46.11 50.76
C SER A 6 95.40 45.61 50.01
N PRO A 7 95.11 46.12 48.79
CA PRO A 7 94.04 45.66 47.91
C PRO A 7 94.56 44.76 46.78
N VAL A 8 94.57 43.42 46.94
CA VAL A 8 94.89 42.50 45.83
C VAL A 8 93.88 41.35 45.68
N LEU A 9 92.85 41.25 46.54
CA LEU A 9 91.97 40.07 46.56
C LEU A 9 90.70 40.17 45.68
N SER A 10 90.46 41.25 44.94
CA SER A 10 89.13 41.52 44.37
C SER A 10 88.96 41.27 42.86
N ILE A 11 89.98 40.80 42.13
CA ILE A 11 89.90 40.71 40.65
C ILE A 11 89.68 39.27 40.13
N ALA A 12 89.82 38.23 40.97
CA ALA A 12 89.71 36.84 40.52
C ALA A 12 88.27 36.25 40.47
N ILE A 13 87.23 37.01 40.83
CA ILE A 13 85.84 36.49 40.95
C ILE A 13 84.96 36.87 39.74
N LEU A 14 85.44 37.66 38.79
CA LEU A 14 84.63 38.17 37.68
C LEU A 14 84.59 37.27 36.41
N LEU A 15 85.25 36.11 36.40
CA LEU A 15 85.32 35.24 35.21
C LEU A 15 84.49 33.95 35.31
N THR A 16 83.79 33.70 36.42
CA THR A 16 82.97 32.47 36.59
C THR A 16 81.48 32.65 36.29
N ALA A 17 81.04 33.84 35.87
CA ALA A 17 79.62 34.13 35.60
C ALA A 17 79.17 33.80 34.15
N CYS A 18 80.08 33.37 33.27
CA CYS A 18 79.77 33.10 31.85
C CYS A 18 80.00 31.62 31.46
N THR A 19 79.59 30.68 32.31
CA THR A 19 79.55 29.24 31.96
C THR A 19 78.17 28.62 32.10
N ALA A 20 77.13 29.42 32.37
CA ALA A 20 75.76 28.92 32.34
C ALA A 20 75.30 28.75 30.90
N ASP A 21 75.28 27.50 30.45
CA ASP A 21 74.75 27.08 29.16
C ASP A 21 73.30 27.60 29.01
N PRO A 22 72.95 28.43 28.01
CA PRO A 22 71.65 29.07 27.91
C PRO A 22 70.46 28.10 27.83
N LYS A 23 70.73 26.79 27.62
CA LYS A 23 69.76 25.69 27.65
C LYS A 23 69.38 25.20 29.05
N GLN A 24 70.09 25.61 30.10
CA GLN A 24 69.77 25.26 31.49
C GLN A 24 68.98 26.34 32.23
N ASP A 25 68.70 27.48 31.60
CA ASP A 25 67.86 28.52 32.18
C ASP A 25 66.44 27.96 32.42
N PRO A 26 65.94 27.95 33.67
CA PRO A 26 64.60 27.43 33.99
C PRO A 26 63.49 28.14 33.19
N MET A 27 63.68 29.40 32.79
CA MET A 27 62.70 30.13 31.98
C MET A 27 62.66 29.62 30.53
N ILE A 28 63.80 29.27 29.94
CA ILE A 28 63.86 28.70 28.58
C ILE A 28 63.20 27.31 28.54
N LYS A 29 63.44 26.47 29.55
CA LYS A 29 62.76 25.16 29.67
C LYS A 29 61.24 25.28 29.85
N GLN A 30 60.80 26.30 30.59
CA GLN A 30 59.37 26.55 30.78
C GLN A 30 58.71 27.04 29.48
N LEU A 31 59.37 27.93 28.73
CA LEU A 31 58.92 28.37 27.41
C LEU A 31 58.83 27.22 26.40
N GLU A 32 59.81 26.31 26.38
CA GLU A 32 59.76 25.10 25.54
C GLU A 32 58.59 24.17 25.92
N GLN A 33 58.31 24.01 27.22
CA GLN A 33 57.16 23.23 27.70
C GLN A 33 55.82 23.90 27.34
N ASP A 34 55.73 25.22 27.47
CA ASP A 34 54.53 25.98 27.11
C ASP A 34 54.28 25.96 25.60
N GLU A 35 55.33 26.07 24.76
CA GLU A 35 55.21 25.91 23.31
C GLU A 35 54.73 24.51 22.94
N ALA A 36 55.32 23.46 23.53
CA ALA A 36 54.92 22.07 23.30
C ALA A 36 53.45 21.84 23.69
N ARG A 37 53.02 22.41 24.83
CA ARG A 37 51.63 22.33 25.31
C ARG A 37 50.67 23.10 24.39
N ALA A 38 51.05 24.29 23.94
CA ALA A 38 50.25 25.08 23.02
C ALA A 38 50.09 24.37 21.66
N ARG A 39 51.17 23.81 21.11
CA ARG A 39 51.12 23.02 19.87
C ARG A 39 50.23 21.79 20.01
N ALA A 40 50.31 21.08 21.15
CA ALA A 40 49.45 19.94 21.42
C ALA A 40 47.97 20.34 21.46
N GLN A 41 47.62 21.46 22.11
CA GLN A 41 46.26 21.99 22.15
C GLN A 41 45.74 22.40 20.77
N VAL A 42 46.57 23.04 19.94
CA VAL A 42 46.21 23.40 18.55
C VAL A 42 45.98 22.15 17.71
N ALA A 43 46.86 21.15 17.79
CA ALA A 43 46.69 19.90 17.07
C ALA A 43 45.41 19.14 17.48
N GLU A 44 45.08 19.14 18.78
CA GLU A 44 43.83 18.55 19.29
C GLU A 44 42.60 19.33 18.80
N ARG A 45 42.66 20.66 18.79
CA ARG A 45 41.61 21.54 18.21
C ARG A 45 41.39 21.29 16.74
N ASP A 46 42.46 21.24 15.94
CA ASP A 46 42.39 20.98 14.51
C ASP A 46 41.79 19.60 14.22
N SER A 47 42.17 18.59 15.00
CA SER A 47 41.58 17.24 14.88
C SER A 47 40.09 17.23 15.19
N THR A 48 39.65 18.02 16.18
CA THR A 48 38.25 18.14 16.59
C THR A 48 37.44 18.87 15.52
N ILE A 49 37.97 19.97 14.96
CA ILE A 49 37.35 20.72 13.87
C ILE A 49 37.17 19.83 12.63
N ASN A 50 38.19 19.06 12.27
CA ASN A 50 38.10 18.12 11.14
C ASN A 50 37.03 17.04 11.39
N ALA A 51 36.93 16.52 12.61
CA ALA A 51 35.91 15.54 12.98
C ALA A 51 34.48 16.12 12.95
N MET A 52 34.32 17.40 13.31
CA MET A 52 33.05 18.13 13.19
C MET A 52 32.65 18.29 11.74
N PHE A 53 33.56 18.74 10.87
CA PHE A 53 33.28 18.95 9.46
C PHE A 53 32.90 17.64 8.76
N SER A 54 33.58 16.53 9.12
CA SER A 54 33.19 15.20 8.66
C SER A 54 31.78 14.81 9.12
N THR A 55 31.44 15.07 10.39
CA THR A 55 30.10 14.78 10.93
C THR A 55 29.03 15.63 10.25
N PHE A 56 29.30 16.93 10.02
CA PHE A 56 28.43 17.85 9.29
C PHE A 56 28.18 17.39 7.85
N ASN A 57 29.23 17.02 7.12
CA ASN A 57 29.09 16.53 5.74
C ASN A 57 28.24 15.27 5.67
N ARG A 58 28.38 14.36 6.63
CA ARG A 58 27.54 13.16 6.71
C ARG A 58 26.07 13.48 6.94
N ILE A 59 25.76 14.44 7.82
CA ILE A 59 24.38 14.88 8.05
C ILE A 59 23.79 15.47 6.77
N ASN A 60 24.54 16.32 6.06
CA ASN A 60 24.08 16.90 4.79
C ASN A 60 23.84 15.84 3.71
N GLU A 61 24.71 14.84 3.61
CA GLU A 61 24.52 13.74 2.66
C GLU A 61 23.26 12.93 2.99
N ASN A 62 23.07 12.56 4.26
CA ASN A 62 21.85 11.88 4.72
C ASN A 62 20.59 12.71 4.40
N LEU A 63 20.61 14.03 4.63
CA LEU A 63 19.48 14.91 4.32
C LEU A 63 19.19 14.99 2.81
N ARG A 64 20.22 15.01 1.98
CA ARG A 64 20.09 14.95 0.53
C ARG A 64 19.51 13.61 0.07
N GLU A 65 19.98 12.51 0.64
CA GLU A 65 19.49 11.18 0.33
C GLU A 65 18.01 11.02 0.74
N ILE A 66 17.61 11.56 1.90
CA ILE A 66 16.21 11.63 2.31
C ILE A 66 15.38 12.38 1.26
N GLN A 67 15.84 13.53 0.76
CA GLN A 67 15.11 14.28 -0.27
C GLN A 67 14.94 13.49 -1.57
N VAL A 68 15.97 12.78 -2.02
CA VAL A 68 15.90 11.93 -3.21
C VAL A 68 14.89 10.81 -3.01
N LYS A 69 14.96 10.10 -1.88
CA LYS A 69 14.01 9.03 -1.54
C LYS A 69 12.58 9.54 -1.43
N GLN A 70 12.36 10.71 -0.82
CA GLN A 70 11.04 11.35 -0.77
C GLN A 70 10.50 11.66 -2.19
N GLY A 71 11.36 12.12 -3.11
CA GLY A 71 10.99 12.33 -4.51
C GLY A 71 10.66 11.03 -5.27
N GLU A 72 11.39 9.95 -5.00
CA GLU A 72 11.11 8.62 -5.56
C GLU A 72 9.78 8.04 -5.06
N LEU A 73 9.40 8.33 -3.82
CA LEU A 73 8.10 7.96 -3.26
C LEU A 73 6.94 8.76 -3.90
N GLY A 74 7.16 10.04 -4.21
CA GLY A 74 6.17 10.89 -4.88
C GLY A 74 5.96 10.59 -6.37
N SER A 75 6.87 9.87 -7.02
CA SER A 75 6.77 9.48 -8.43
C SER A 75 6.10 8.11 -8.59
N THR A 76 4.78 8.08 -8.40
CA THR A 76 3.95 6.92 -8.76
C THR A 76 3.79 6.90 -10.29
N GLY A 77 4.50 5.98 -10.95
CA GLY A 77 4.35 5.75 -12.39
C GLY A 77 2.90 5.37 -12.71
N THR A 78 2.33 6.00 -13.75
CA THR A 78 0.95 5.84 -14.22
C THR A 78 0.71 4.50 -14.93
N GLY A 79 0.99 3.38 -14.26
CA GLY A 79 0.83 2.03 -14.81
C GLY A 79 0.03 1.13 -13.88
N ALA A 80 -1.18 0.73 -14.32
CA ALA A 80 -2.16 -0.02 -13.54
C ALA A 80 -1.79 -1.49 -13.24
N GLU A 81 -0.59 -1.96 -13.58
CA GLU A 81 -0.18 -3.37 -13.45
C GLU A 81 0.80 -3.66 -12.29
N GLN A 82 1.05 -2.69 -11.40
CA GLN A 82 2.20 -2.77 -10.48
C GLN A 82 1.86 -2.49 -9.01
N SER A 83 0.63 -2.73 -8.53
CA SER A 83 0.24 -2.33 -7.17
C SER A 83 1.04 -3.04 -6.06
N SER A 84 1.37 -4.34 -6.22
CA SER A 84 2.16 -5.07 -5.20
C SER A 84 3.59 -4.56 -5.08
N ASN A 85 4.22 -4.23 -6.20
CA ASN A 85 5.58 -3.68 -6.22
C ASN A 85 5.65 -2.22 -5.74
N VAL A 86 4.54 -1.47 -5.83
CA VAL A 86 4.47 -0.08 -5.35
C VAL A 86 4.41 -0.04 -3.83
N GLU A 87 3.64 -0.92 -3.19
CA GLU A 87 3.54 -0.97 -1.73
C GLU A 87 4.89 -1.36 -1.08
N ASP A 88 5.54 -2.42 -1.57
CA ASP A 88 6.86 -2.84 -1.09
C ASP A 88 7.93 -1.76 -1.29
N ARG A 89 7.90 -1.04 -2.42
CA ARG A 89 8.81 0.08 -2.71
C ARG A 89 8.58 1.24 -1.74
N ILE A 90 7.32 1.55 -1.42
CA ILE A 90 6.97 2.61 -0.48
C ILE A 90 7.43 2.25 0.94
N MET A 91 7.13 1.03 1.40
CA MET A 91 7.55 0.56 2.73
C MET A 91 9.08 0.55 2.88
N GLY A 92 9.79 0.02 1.88
CA GLY A 92 11.26 -0.01 1.89
C GLY A 92 11.89 1.40 1.82
N GLY A 93 11.28 2.31 1.06
CA GLY A 93 11.69 3.71 0.99
C GLY A 93 11.52 4.44 2.32
N ILE A 94 10.36 4.27 2.97
CA ILE A 94 10.07 4.84 4.30
C ILE A 94 11.05 4.30 5.34
N GLN A 95 11.30 2.98 5.37
CA GLN A 95 12.24 2.38 6.31
C GLN A 95 13.67 2.91 6.12
N SER A 96 14.10 3.09 4.88
CA SER A 96 15.41 3.71 4.59
C SER A 96 15.47 5.16 5.08
N ILE A 97 14.38 5.93 4.95
CA ILE A 97 14.31 7.32 5.44
C ILE A 97 14.37 7.34 6.98
N ASP A 98 13.66 6.45 7.66
CA ASP A 98 13.71 6.31 9.12
C ASP A 98 15.13 6.04 9.62
N ASP A 99 15.87 5.13 8.95
CA ASP A 99 17.25 4.81 9.30
C ASP A 99 18.18 6.03 9.14
N LEU A 100 18.03 6.80 8.06
CA LEU A 100 18.80 8.02 7.82
C LEU A 100 18.49 9.12 8.84
N LEU A 101 17.22 9.26 9.25
CA LEU A 101 16.79 10.20 10.30
C LEU A 101 17.36 9.80 11.67
N ALA A 102 17.36 8.52 11.99
CA ALA A 102 17.97 7.99 13.21
C ALA A 102 19.49 8.18 13.23
N ASP A 103 20.19 7.99 12.11
CA ASP A 103 21.63 8.28 12.00
C ASP A 103 21.91 9.78 12.15
N ASN A 104 21.10 10.64 11.52
CA ASN A 104 21.19 12.09 11.69
C ASN A 104 21.05 12.52 13.15
N GLN A 105 20.10 11.95 13.89
CA GLN A 105 19.91 12.26 15.31
C GLN A 105 21.15 11.91 16.15
N LYS A 106 21.80 10.77 15.85
CA LYS A 106 23.06 10.36 16.48
C LYS A 106 24.22 11.29 16.10
N LEU A 107 24.34 11.65 14.81
CA LEU A 107 25.38 12.54 14.32
C LEU A 107 25.24 13.95 14.87
N ILE A 108 24.02 14.47 14.99
CA ILE A 108 23.74 15.77 15.63
C ILE A 108 24.15 15.74 17.10
N THR A 109 23.81 14.67 17.83
CA THR A 109 24.23 14.50 19.23
C THR A 109 25.76 14.49 19.37
N LYS A 110 26.44 13.77 18.46
CA LYS A 110 27.91 13.75 18.40
C LYS A 110 28.49 15.12 18.08
N LEU A 111 27.93 15.83 17.09
CA LEU A 111 28.37 17.17 16.68
C LEU A 111 28.19 18.18 17.82
N ARG A 112 27.09 18.10 18.58
CA ARG A 112 26.87 18.89 19.80
C ARG A 112 27.93 18.64 20.87
N ALA A 113 28.24 17.37 21.14
CA ALA A 113 29.26 17.02 22.12
C ALA A 113 30.63 17.55 21.71
N GLN A 114 31.00 17.40 20.44
CA GLN A 114 32.25 17.95 19.89
C GLN A 114 32.27 19.48 19.99
N SER A 115 31.16 20.15 19.68
CA SER A 115 31.04 21.62 19.69
C SER A 115 31.35 22.22 21.06
N LYS A 116 30.83 21.61 22.13
CA LYS A 116 31.07 22.05 23.52
C LYS A 116 32.54 21.98 23.95
N VAL A 117 33.33 21.08 23.36
CA VAL A 117 34.79 20.94 23.66
C VAL A 117 35.61 22.05 22.97
N SER A 118 35.11 22.62 21.87
CA SER A 118 35.78 23.70 21.12
C SER A 118 35.33 25.10 21.56
N ALA A 119 35.45 25.40 22.86
CA ALA A 119 34.98 26.60 23.60
C ALA A 119 35.04 28.02 22.95
N ASN A 120 35.67 28.25 21.79
CA ASN A 120 35.89 29.60 21.22
C ASN A 120 35.33 29.83 19.79
N GLY A 121 34.37 29.04 19.30
CA GLY A 121 33.81 29.21 17.94
C GLY A 121 32.31 28.95 17.78
N ILE A 122 31.50 29.15 18.82
CA ILE A 122 30.27 28.35 19.02
C ILE A 122 28.94 29.17 19.03
N SER A 123 28.73 30.19 18.19
CA SER A 123 27.35 30.72 17.99
C SER A 123 26.72 30.21 16.69
N GLU A 124 27.42 30.35 15.57
CA GLU A 124 26.91 29.91 14.27
C GLU A 124 26.81 28.38 14.15
N LEU A 125 27.71 27.63 14.79
CA LEU A 125 27.63 26.17 14.80
C LEU A 125 26.45 25.67 15.64
N GLU A 126 26.19 26.29 16.80
CA GLU A 126 25.01 26.02 17.63
C GLU A 126 23.71 26.37 16.90
N ARG A 127 23.69 27.49 16.17
CA ARG A 127 22.56 27.90 15.33
C ARG A 127 22.29 26.87 14.23
N THR A 128 23.33 26.41 13.55
CA THR A 128 23.24 25.39 12.49
C THR A 128 22.75 24.06 13.03
N ILE A 129 23.24 23.64 14.21
CA ILE A 129 22.78 22.44 14.91
C ILE A 129 21.29 22.54 15.25
N ALA A 130 20.86 23.69 15.79
CA ALA A 130 19.45 23.91 16.12
C ALA A 130 18.56 23.86 14.87
N GLU A 131 19.03 24.39 13.74
CA GLU A 131 18.34 24.37 12.46
C GLU A 131 18.24 22.95 11.88
N MET A 132 19.30 22.14 11.98
CA MET A 132 19.27 20.73 11.58
C MET A 132 18.33 19.89 12.45
N GLU A 133 18.28 20.15 13.76
CA GLU A 133 17.33 19.47 14.65
C GLU A 133 15.89 19.80 14.33
N ARG A 134 15.62 21.09 14.07
CA ARG A 134 14.30 21.52 13.65
C ARG A 134 13.88 20.83 12.36
N SER A 135 14.74 20.84 11.34
CA SER A 135 14.48 20.19 10.05
C SER A 135 14.27 18.68 10.20
N THR A 136 15.07 18.00 11.03
CA THR A 136 14.91 16.56 11.31
C THR A 136 13.57 16.29 11.99
N ASN A 137 13.17 17.13 12.94
CA ASN A 137 11.89 16.96 13.64
C ASN A 137 10.69 17.23 12.72
N GLU A 138 10.75 18.28 11.90
CA GLU A 138 9.73 18.58 10.89
C GLU A 138 9.57 17.40 9.91
N LYS A 139 10.68 16.79 9.47
CA LYS A 139 10.65 15.60 8.60
C LYS A 139 10.11 14.35 9.29
N ASN A 140 10.41 14.13 10.57
CA ASN A 140 9.83 13.03 11.34
C ASN A 140 8.30 13.13 11.38
N VAL A 141 7.78 14.32 11.68
CA VAL A 141 6.32 14.57 11.73
C VAL A 141 5.69 14.36 10.35
N GLU A 142 6.35 14.83 9.28
CA GLU A 142 5.89 14.61 7.90
C GLU A 142 5.81 13.10 7.55
N ILE A 143 6.85 12.33 7.91
CA ILE A 143 6.89 10.87 7.65
C ILE A 143 5.83 10.13 8.46
N GLU A 144 5.58 10.52 9.71
CA GLU A 144 4.48 9.95 10.51
C GLU A 144 3.12 10.21 9.86
N GLY A 145 2.86 11.43 9.38
CA GLY A 145 1.63 11.76 8.65
C GLY A 145 1.47 10.93 7.37
N LEU A 146 2.54 10.78 6.58
CA LEU A 146 2.52 9.97 5.36
C LEU A 146 2.28 8.48 5.64
N LYS A 147 2.81 7.95 6.76
CA LYS A 147 2.54 6.57 7.20
C LYS A 147 1.07 6.35 7.54
N GLU A 148 0.45 7.31 8.23
CA GLU A 148 -0.99 7.26 8.57
C GLU A 148 -1.86 7.33 7.31
N GLU A 149 -1.53 8.23 6.37
CA GLU A 149 -2.26 8.36 5.11
C GLU A 149 -2.16 7.09 4.26
N LEU A 150 -0.97 6.49 4.18
CA LEU A 150 -0.75 5.22 3.46
C LEU A 150 -1.58 4.09 4.08
N ALA A 151 -1.58 3.95 5.40
CA ALA A 151 -2.36 2.94 6.09
C ALA A 151 -3.88 3.11 5.85
N SER A 152 -4.36 4.36 5.88
CA SER A 152 -5.76 4.69 5.57
C SER A 152 -6.14 4.37 4.12
N SER A 153 -5.26 4.70 3.17
CA SER A 153 -5.44 4.41 1.75
C SER A 153 -5.47 2.91 1.47
N ASN A 154 -4.56 2.13 2.06
CA ASN A 154 -4.54 0.67 1.97
C ASN A 154 -5.82 0.04 2.52
N SER A 155 -6.31 0.50 3.68
CA SER A 155 -7.58 0.05 4.25
C SER A 155 -8.78 0.36 3.34
N SER A 156 -8.78 1.57 2.74
CA SER A 156 -9.81 2.00 1.80
C SER A 156 -9.80 1.15 0.52
N LEU A 157 -8.62 0.83 -0.02
CA LEU A 157 -8.46 -0.03 -1.18
C LEU A 157 -8.95 -1.46 -0.91
N ALA A 158 -8.58 -2.04 0.22
CA ALA A 158 -9.06 -3.36 0.63
C ALA A 158 -10.60 -3.42 0.73
N THR A 159 -11.19 -2.37 1.30
CA THR A 159 -12.65 -2.21 1.39
C THR A 159 -13.29 -2.12 0.00
N LEU A 160 -12.71 -1.32 -0.91
CA LEU A 160 -13.23 -1.17 -2.28
C LEU A 160 -13.17 -2.48 -3.07
N ILE A 161 -12.09 -3.25 -2.93
CA ILE A 161 -11.94 -4.57 -3.57
C ILE A 161 -13.01 -5.54 -3.06
N ALA A 162 -13.28 -5.55 -1.75
CA ALA A 162 -14.32 -6.39 -1.17
C ALA A 162 -15.71 -6.03 -1.73
N MET A 163 -16.08 -4.74 -1.72
CA MET A 163 -17.35 -4.27 -2.28
C MET A 163 -17.50 -4.61 -3.77
N TYR A 164 -16.41 -4.50 -4.54
CA TYR A 164 -16.43 -4.82 -5.97
C TYR A 164 -16.69 -6.32 -6.22
N ARG A 165 -16.07 -7.19 -5.42
CA ARG A 165 -16.31 -8.64 -5.49
C ARG A 165 -17.77 -8.98 -5.15
N ASP A 166 -18.29 -8.45 -4.05
CA ASP A 166 -19.69 -8.66 -3.64
C ASP A 166 -20.66 -8.20 -4.73
N LYS A 167 -20.41 -7.03 -5.33
CA LYS A 167 -21.23 -6.50 -6.42
C LYS A 167 -21.16 -7.36 -7.68
N THR A 168 -19.99 -7.88 -8.02
CA THR A 168 -19.81 -8.77 -9.18
C THR A 168 -20.56 -10.09 -8.96
N GLN A 169 -20.41 -10.71 -7.78
CA GLN A 169 -21.13 -11.93 -7.44
C GLN A 169 -22.65 -11.72 -7.45
N LEU A 170 -23.13 -10.60 -6.89
CA LEU A 170 -24.56 -10.26 -6.93
C LEU A 170 -25.05 -10.08 -8.37
N SER A 171 -24.27 -9.40 -9.21
CA SER A 171 -24.60 -9.23 -10.63
C SER A 171 -24.66 -10.56 -11.38
N ASP A 172 -23.72 -11.47 -11.12
CA ASP A 172 -23.69 -12.80 -11.74
C ASP A 172 -24.87 -13.66 -11.30
N MET A 173 -25.21 -13.64 -10.00
CA MET A 173 -26.41 -14.32 -9.48
C MET A 173 -27.68 -13.76 -10.14
N GLN A 174 -27.84 -12.44 -10.18
CA GLN A 174 -29.00 -11.80 -10.81
C GLN A 174 -29.09 -12.14 -12.31
N ARG A 175 -27.96 -12.16 -13.00
CA ARG A 175 -27.91 -12.55 -14.42
C ARG A 175 -28.34 -14.00 -14.59
N ASN A 176 -27.83 -14.92 -13.78
CA ASN A 176 -28.22 -16.33 -13.82
C ASN A 176 -29.72 -16.51 -13.51
N ASP A 177 -30.25 -15.80 -12.52
CA ASP A 177 -31.67 -15.86 -12.16
C ASP A 177 -32.56 -15.33 -13.28
N LEU A 178 -32.19 -14.20 -13.90
CA LEU A 178 -32.92 -13.61 -15.03
C LEU A 178 -32.91 -14.54 -16.26
N ASN A 179 -31.82 -15.24 -16.48
CA ASN A 179 -31.63 -16.11 -17.64
C ASN A 179 -32.08 -17.56 -17.40
N THR A 180 -32.44 -17.93 -16.18
CA THR A 180 -32.93 -19.28 -15.88
C THR A 180 -34.41 -19.42 -16.23
N ALA A 181 -34.74 -20.43 -17.02
CA ALA A 181 -36.10 -20.89 -17.25
C ALA A 181 -36.20 -22.41 -17.12
N TYR A 182 -37.43 -22.92 -17.13
CA TYR A 182 -37.74 -24.33 -16.89
C TYR A 182 -38.73 -24.83 -17.92
N TYR A 183 -38.48 -25.99 -18.53
CA TYR A 183 -39.43 -26.61 -19.45
C TYR A 183 -39.67 -28.09 -19.17
N VAL A 184 -40.85 -28.57 -19.55
CA VAL A 184 -41.22 -29.98 -19.49
C VAL A 184 -42.12 -30.34 -20.66
N ILE A 185 -41.95 -31.56 -21.15
CA ILE A 185 -42.69 -32.12 -22.29
C ILE A 185 -43.25 -33.45 -21.84
N GLY A 186 -44.54 -33.67 -22.07
CA GLY A 186 -45.19 -34.94 -21.73
C GLY A 186 -46.64 -34.99 -22.16
N THR A 187 -47.25 -36.16 -22.02
CA THR A 187 -48.68 -36.32 -22.27
C THR A 187 -49.49 -35.62 -21.17
N SER A 188 -50.74 -35.25 -21.47
CA SER A 188 -51.61 -34.62 -20.47
C SER A 188 -51.82 -35.50 -19.22
N LYS A 189 -51.71 -36.83 -19.35
CA LYS A 189 -51.83 -37.78 -18.24
C LYS A 189 -50.60 -37.76 -17.35
N GLU A 190 -49.39 -37.79 -17.92
CA GLU A 190 -48.12 -37.76 -17.19
C GLU A 190 -47.93 -36.44 -16.46
N LEU A 191 -48.19 -35.32 -17.14
CA LEU A 191 -48.04 -33.99 -16.54
C LEU A 191 -49.01 -33.78 -15.38
N ARG A 192 -50.20 -34.39 -15.40
CA ARG A 192 -51.13 -34.37 -14.25
C ARG A 192 -50.69 -35.33 -13.14
N ALA A 193 -50.24 -36.53 -13.49
CA ALA A 193 -49.75 -37.51 -12.52
C ALA A 193 -48.53 -37.00 -11.74
N ASN A 194 -47.64 -36.26 -12.42
CA ASN A 194 -46.46 -35.62 -11.83
C ASN A 194 -46.80 -34.26 -11.19
N GLY A 195 -48.08 -33.88 -11.10
CA GLY A 195 -48.50 -32.64 -10.46
C GLY A 195 -48.11 -31.35 -11.18
N VAL A 196 -47.60 -31.43 -12.41
CA VAL A 196 -47.25 -30.26 -13.25
C VAL A 196 -48.50 -29.50 -13.70
N LEU A 197 -49.56 -30.23 -14.04
CA LEU A 197 -50.84 -29.67 -14.48
C LEU A 197 -51.99 -30.05 -13.52
N THR A 198 -52.85 -29.09 -13.24
CA THR A 198 -54.12 -29.30 -12.49
C THR A 198 -55.32 -28.97 -13.38
N LYS A 199 -56.46 -29.59 -13.07
CA LYS A 199 -57.74 -29.20 -13.65
C LYS A 199 -58.42 -28.25 -12.68
N GLU A 200 -58.62 -27.01 -13.09
CA GLU A 200 -59.30 -25.99 -12.28
C GLU A 200 -60.55 -25.47 -12.97
N GLY A 201 -61.60 -25.24 -12.17
CA GLY A 201 -62.89 -24.75 -12.64
C GLY A 201 -63.78 -25.83 -13.26
N GLY A 202 -65.02 -25.45 -13.58
CA GLY A 202 -66.05 -26.35 -14.12
C GLY A 202 -66.94 -26.97 -13.04
N PHE A 203 -68.25 -26.99 -13.29
CA PHE A 203 -69.21 -27.67 -12.41
C PHE A 203 -69.15 -29.17 -12.70
N ALA A 204 -68.83 -30.00 -11.69
CA ALA A 204 -68.71 -31.46 -11.82
C ALA A 204 -67.73 -31.93 -12.94
N GLY A 205 -66.66 -31.18 -13.20
CA GLY A 205 -65.64 -31.53 -14.20
C GLY A 205 -65.98 -31.18 -15.66
N ILE A 206 -67.18 -30.64 -15.91
CA ILE A 206 -67.59 -30.12 -17.22
C ILE A 206 -67.13 -28.66 -17.32
N GLY A 207 -66.29 -28.36 -18.32
CA GLY A 207 -65.69 -27.04 -18.52
C GLY A 207 -64.41 -26.76 -17.72
N ALA A 208 -63.80 -27.80 -17.13
CA ALA A 208 -62.53 -27.66 -16.42
C ALA A 208 -61.38 -27.34 -17.38
N ASN A 209 -60.66 -26.25 -17.13
CA ASN A 209 -59.48 -25.86 -17.88
C ASN A 209 -58.24 -26.47 -17.25
N THR A 210 -57.31 -26.96 -18.09
CA THR A 210 -56.02 -27.46 -17.61
C THR A 210 -55.07 -26.26 -17.45
N LYS A 211 -54.52 -26.09 -16.25
CA LYS A 211 -53.60 -25.00 -15.91
C LYS A 211 -52.34 -25.55 -15.26
N LEU A 212 -51.30 -24.72 -15.26
CA LEU A 212 -50.06 -24.98 -14.52
C LEU A 212 -50.36 -24.97 -13.01
N ASN A 213 -49.88 -25.98 -12.29
CA ASN A 213 -50.11 -26.12 -10.87
C ASN A 213 -49.22 -25.20 -10.02
N MET A 214 -49.49 -23.89 -10.00
CA MET A 214 -48.63 -22.92 -9.32
C MET A 214 -48.43 -23.17 -7.82
N GLU A 215 -49.35 -23.87 -7.16
CA GLU A 215 -49.30 -24.13 -5.71
C GLU A 215 -48.31 -25.25 -5.31
N ASN A 216 -48.01 -26.19 -6.23
CA ASN A 216 -47.19 -27.36 -5.91
C ASN A 216 -46.30 -27.80 -7.09
N LEU A 217 -45.62 -26.83 -7.72
CA LEU A 217 -44.65 -27.06 -8.80
C LEU A 217 -43.36 -27.66 -8.24
N ALA A 218 -43.23 -28.98 -8.34
CA ALA A 218 -41.96 -29.66 -8.09
C ALA A 218 -40.97 -29.38 -9.24
N LYS A 219 -39.94 -28.56 -8.98
CA LYS A 219 -38.94 -28.14 -9.98
C LYS A 219 -38.19 -29.31 -10.61
N GLU A 220 -38.08 -30.44 -9.90
CA GLU A 220 -37.47 -31.69 -10.38
C GLU A 220 -38.17 -32.31 -11.60
N ASN A 221 -39.45 -31.97 -11.82
CA ASN A 221 -40.18 -32.39 -13.02
C ASN A 221 -39.84 -31.55 -14.25
N PHE A 222 -39.05 -30.48 -14.10
CA PHE A 222 -38.66 -29.59 -15.18
C PHE A 222 -37.17 -29.69 -15.47
N LYS A 223 -36.84 -29.53 -16.74
CA LYS A 223 -35.47 -29.29 -17.17
C LYS A 223 -35.17 -27.81 -17.06
N GLN A 224 -34.14 -27.47 -16.30
CA GLN A 224 -33.59 -26.11 -16.23
C GLN A 224 -32.83 -25.78 -17.51
N ILE A 225 -32.98 -24.55 -18.01
CA ILE A 225 -32.29 -24.03 -19.19
C ILE A 225 -31.81 -22.61 -18.95
N ASP A 226 -30.74 -22.23 -19.66
CA ASP A 226 -30.40 -20.82 -19.90
C ASP A 226 -31.12 -20.36 -21.18
N ILE A 227 -31.93 -19.30 -21.06
CA ILE A 227 -32.74 -18.76 -22.14
C ILE A 227 -31.92 -18.13 -23.27
N LEU A 228 -30.65 -17.78 -23.02
CA LEU A 228 -29.75 -17.22 -24.03
C LEU A 228 -29.06 -18.32 -24.84
N GLU A 229 -28.86 -19.50 -24.25
CA GLU A 229 -28.19 -20.62 -24.90
C GLU A 229 -29.16 -21.53 -25.66
N MET A 230 -30.38 -21.72 -25.13
CA MET A 230 -31.35 -22.66 -25.68
C MET A 230 -32.52 -21.96 -26.39
N GLN A 231 -32.35 -21.71 -27.68
CA GLN A 231 -33.37 -21.11 -28.55
C GLN A 231 -34.22 -22.15 -29.30
N GLU A 232 -33.84 -23.43 -29.26
CA GLU A 232 -34.60 -24.53 -29.87
C GLU A 232 -34.91 -25.61 -28.83
N ILE A 233 -36.18 -26.00 -28.73
CA ILE A 233 -36.63 -27.07 -27.85
C ILE A 233 -37.15 -28.22 -28.70
N PRO A 234 -36.46 -29.39 -28.71
CA PRO A 234 -36.93 -30.57 -29.42
C PRO A 234 -38.09 -31.21 -28.65
N VAL A 235 -39.26 -31.26 -29.28
CA VAL A 235 -40.49 -31.84 -28.72
C VAL A 235 -40.64 -33.31 -29.10
N LEU A 236 -40.05 -33.73 -30.22
CA LEU A 236 -40.05 -35.11 -30.71
C LEU A 236 -41.47 -35.68 -30.93
N SER A 237 -42.44 -34.80 -31.21
CA SER A 237 -43.81 -35.16 -31.61
C SER A 237 -44.28 -34.23 -32.71
N GLU A 238 -44.97 -34.79 -33.72
CA GLU A 238 -45.52 -34.03 -34.86
C GLU A 238 -46.67 -33.11 -34.44
N LYS A 239 -47.36 -33.44 -33.34
CA LYS A 239 -48.49 -32.67 -32.81
C LYS A 239 -48.27 -32.38 -31.33
N PHE A 240 -48.16 -31.09 -31.01
CA PHE A 240 -48.01 -30.63 -29.64
C PHE A 240 -48.67 -29.27 -29.43
N LYS A 241 -48.98 -28.97 -28.17
CA LYS A 241 -49.57 -27.71 -27.75
C LYS A 241 -48.86 -27.16 -26.53
N LEU A 242 -48.64 -25.84 -26.49
CA LEU A 242 -48.16 -25.15 -25.29
C LEU A 242 -49.34 -25.00 -24.31
N SER A 243 -49.17 -25.52 -23.09
CA SER A 243 -50.14 -25.37 -22.01
C SER A 243 -49.91 -24.10 -21.18
N THR A 244 -48.72 -23.51 -21.26
CA THR A 244 -48.37 -22.22 -20.65
C THR A 244 -48.50 -21.09 -21.67
N SER A 245 -48.76 -19.87 -21.20
CA SER A 245 -48.95 -18.71 -22.08
C SER A 245 -47.62 -18.03 -22.37
N HIS A 246 -47.32 -17.85 -23.66
CA HIS A 246 -46.14 -17.13 -24.16
C HIS A 246 -46.57 -16.18 -25.28
N PRO A 247 -45.98 -14.97 -25.39
CA PRO A 247 -46.40 -13.98 -26.39
C PRO A 247 -46.38 -14.51 -27.83
N ALA A 248 -47.46 -14.23 -28.58
CA ALA A 248 -47.51 -14.55 -30.00
C ALA A 248 -46.46 -13.71 -30.75
N GLY A 249 -45.54 -14.36 -31.47
CA GLY A 249 -44.44 -13.72 -32.18
C GLY A 249 -43.05 -13.86 -31.53
N SER A 250 -42.98 -14.35 -30.29
CA SER A 250 -41.69 -14.68 -29.64
C SER A 250 -41.23 -16.12 -29.90
N PHE A 251 -42.02 -16.90 -30.65
CA PHE A 251 -41.70 -18.27 -31.03
C PHE A 251 -42.37 -18.67 -32.35
N LYS A 252 -41.86 -19.74 -32.97
CA LYS A 252 -42.40 -20.41 -34.15
C LYS A 252 -42.46 -21.92 -33.90
N ILE A 253 -43.53 -22.53 -34.39
CA ILE A 253 -43.70 -23.98 -34.43
C ILE A 253 -43.65 -24.37 -35.91
N GLU A 254 -42.64 -25.15 -36.30
CA GLU A 254 -42.58 -25.70 -37.64
C GLU A 254 -43.39 -26.98 -37.70
N GLU A 255 -44.46 -26.99 -38.51
CA GLU A 255 -45.30 -28.18 -38.70
C GLU A 255 -44.46 -29.34 -39.27
N GLY A 256 -44.51 -30.50 -38.59
CA GLY A 256 -43.80 -31.71 -39.01
C GLY A 256 -42.34 -31.83 -38.56
N SER A 257 -41.71 -30.79 -37.99
CA SER A 257 -40.33 -30.88 -37.49
C SER A 257 -40.21 -31.38 -36.05
N GLY A 258 -41.30 -31.30 -35.29
CA GLY A 258 -41.33 -31.66 -33.86
C GLY A 258 -40.42 -30.77 -32.99
N LYS A 259 -40.20 -29.51 -33.39
CA LYS A 259 -39.37 -28.53 -32.66
C LYS A 259 -40.13 -27.23 -32.40
N LEU A 260 -39.82 -26.61 -31.27
CA LEU A 260 -40.22 -25.25 -30.93
C LEU A 260 -39.01 -24.32 -31.07
N MET A 261 -39.12 -23.29 -31.91
CA MET A 261 -38.07 -22.29 -32.13
C MET A 261 -38.44 -20.99 -31.43
N ILE A 262 -37.62 -20.54 -30.49
CA ILE A 262 -37.78 -19.28 -29.76
C ILE A 262 -37.06 -18.20 -30.55
N THR A 263 -37.81 -17.21 -31.05
CA THR A 263 -37.27 -16.13 -31.88
C THR A 263 -36.88 -14.90 -31.06
N ASP A 264 -37.48 -14.74 -29.88
CA ASP A 264 -37.09 -13.74 -28.88
C ASP A 264 -37.23 -14.36 -27.49
N ALA A 265 -36.09 -14.72 -26.89
CA ALA A 265 -36.06 -15.37 -25.58
C ALA A 265 -36.64 -14.47 -24.48
N ASN A 266 -36.30 -13.18 -24.46
CA ASN A 266 -36.77 -12.28 -23.41
C ASN A 266 -38.28 -12.08 -23.50
N ALA A 267 -38.82 -11.88 -24.71
CA ALA A 267 -40.25 -11.79 -24.91
C ALA A 267 -40.95 -13.12 -24.57
N PHE A 268 -40.40 -14.25 -25.01
CA PHE A 268 -40.99 -15.57 -24.76
C PHE A 268 -41.11 -15.91 -23.28
N TRP A 269 -40.08 -15.60 -22.49
CA TRP A 269 -40.00 -15.89 -21.06
C TRP A 269 -40.50 -14.74 -20.15
N SER A 270 -41.09 -13.69 -20.73
CA SER A 270 -41.55 -12.49 -20.00
C SER A 270 -42.79 -12.74 -19.13
N VAL A 271 -43.72 -13.58 -19.61
CA VAL A 271 -44.99 -13.88 -18.94
C VAL A 271 -44.85 -15.05 -17.96
N SER A 272 -44.03 -16.04 -18.31
CA SER A 272 -43.79 -17.24 -17.51
C SER A 272 -42.37 -17.74 -17.77
N LYS A 273 -41.64 -18.06 -16.69
CA LYS A 273 -40.35 -18.79 -16.72
C LYS A 273 -40.52 -20.31 -16.82
N TYR A 274 -41.77 -20.79 -16.82
CA TYR A 274 -42.12 -22.19 -16.97
C TYR A 274 -42.82 -22.41 -18.32
N LEU A 275 -42.32 -23.39 -19.07
CA LEU A 275 -42.88 -23.85 -20.32
C LEU A 275 -43.37 -25.29 -20.17
N VAL A 276 -44.65 -25.51 -20.43
CA VAL A 276 -45.23 -26.86 -20.45
C VAL A 276 -45.73 -27.16 -21.85
N ILE A 277 -45.18 -28.20 -22.46
CA ILE A 277 -45.58 -28.68 -23.77
C ILE A 277 -46.32 -30.01 -23.60
N VAL A 278 -47.56 -30.05 -24.09
CA VAL A 278 -48.40 -31.23 -24.09
C VAL A 278 -48.34 -31.88 -25.46
N VAL A 279 -47.92 -33.14 -25.51
CA VAL A 279 -47.94 -33.97 -26.73
C VAL A 279 -49.17 -34.88 -26.71
N GLU A 280 -49.66 -35.24 -27.91
CA GLU A 280 -50.74 -36.22 -28.09
C GLU A 280 -50.30 -37.65 -27.80
#